data_AF-A0A3E2YJX5-F1
#
_entry.id   AF-A0A3E2YJX5-F1
#
_cell.length_a   1.000
_cell.length_b   1.000
_cell.length_c   1.000
_cell.angle_alpha   90.00
_cell.angle_beta   90.00
_cell.angle_gamma   90.00
#
_symmetry.space_group_name_H-M   'P 1'
#
loop_
_entity.id
_entity.type
_entity.pdbx_description
1 polymer ?
#
loop_
_entity_poly.entity_id
_entity_poly.type
_entity_poly.pdbx_seq_one_letter_code
_entity_poly.pdbx_strand_id
1 'polypeptide(L)'
;MDYSQGECADPDSAYITEAGYRLCLELHLVRYYCYKFPKGSGWVVGATKCKAKGTVHIIDIVPGASNGNRCTRDRRWNRWYRFTNPTVVYCVMKY
;
A
#
# COMPACT_ATOMS: atom_id res chain seq x y z
N MET A 1 11.26 -14.51 21.66
CA MET A 1 11.76 -13.64 20.58
C MET A 1 10.91 -13.94 19.37
N ASP A 2 10.04 -13.01 18.99
CA ASP A 2 9.09 -13.17 17.90
C ASP A 2 9.86 -13.11 16.56
N TYR A 3 10.00 -14.24 15.88
CA TYR A 3 10.78 -14.39 14.64
C TYR A 3 10.11 -13.77 13.39
N SER A 4 9.12 -12.91 13.59
CA SER A 4 8.32 -12.26 12.55
C SER A 4 8.81 -10.84 12.20
N GLN A 5 9.88 -10.36 12.84
CA GLN A 5 10.59 -9.11 12.50
C GLN A 5 11.44 -9.28 11.23
N GLY A 6 10.83 -9.22 10.04
CA GLY A 6 11.59 -9.19 8.78
C GLY A 6 10.78 -9.57 7.55
N GLU A 7 9.67 -10.27 7.75
CA GLU A 7 8.74 -10.56 6.67
C GLU A 7 7.64 -9.51 6.68
N CYS A 8 7.81 -8.46 5.88
CA CYS A 8 6.61 -7.79 5.38
C CYS A 8 5.84 -8.89 4.62
N ALA A 9 4.80 -9.44 5.27
CA ALA A 9 4.10 -10.66 4.84
C ALA A 9 3.49 -10.55 3.43
N ASP A 10 3.45 -9.34 2.87
CA ASP A 10 3.18 -9.07 1.47
C ASP A 10 4.51 -8.69 0.77
N PRO A 11 5.00 -9.50 -0.18
CA PRO A 11 6.24 -9.22 -0.91
C PRO A 11 6.20 -7.92 -1.72
N ASP A 12 5.00 -7.43 -2.06
CA ASP A 12 4.76 -6.20 -2.82
C ASP A 12 4.56 -4.96 -1.93
N SER A 13 4.59 -5.09 -0.61
CA SER A 13 4.49 -3.95 0.32
C SER A 13 5.74 -3.08 0.29
N ALA A 14 5.57 -1.77 0.48
CA ALA A 14 6.72 -0.86 0.65
C ALA A 14 7.47 -1.16 1.95
N TYR A 15 8.78 -1.30 1.82
CA TYR A 15 9.70 -1.58 2.91
C TYR A 15 10.98 -0.79 2.72
N ILE A 16 11.75 -0.66 3.78
CA ILE A 16 13.12 -0.15 3.73
C ILE A 16 14.05 -1.24 4.23
N THR A 17 15.26 -1.26 3.68
CA THR A 17 16.33 -2.10 4.22
C THR A 17 17.29 -1.20 4.96
N GLU A 18 17.39 -1.38 6.27
CA GLU A 18 18.28 -0.62 7.14
C GLU A 18 19.11 -1.59 8.00
N ALA A 19 20.44 -1.48 7.94
CA ALA A 19 21.38 -2.37 8.62
C ALA A 19 21.14 -3.88 8.37
N GLY A 20 20.64 -4.25 7.19
CA GLY A 20 20.31 -5.64 6.84
C GLY A 20 18.92 -6.10 7.29
N TYR A 21 18.16 -5.25 7.97
CA TYR A 21 16.79 -5.51 8.40
C TYR A 21 15.78 -4.90 7.44
N ARG A 22 14.72 -5.66 7.09
CA ARG A 22 13.58 -5.16 6.32
C ARG A 22 12.57 -4.54 7.29
N LEU A 23 12.55 -3.21 7.38
CA LEU A 23 11.59 -2.46 8.18
C LEU A 23 10.36 -2.14 7.32
N CYS A 24 9.19 -2.57 7.76
CA CYS A 24 7.95 -2.23 7.08
C CYS A 24 7.59 -0.78 7.43
N LEU A 25 7.32 0.02 6.41
CA LEU A 25 6.94 1.42 6.61
C LEU A 25 5.46 1.53 6.95
N GLU A 26 5.15 2.33 7.97
CA GLU A 26 3.82 2.87 8.15
C GLU A 26 3.55 3.87 7.01
N LEU A 27 2.99 3.38 5.92
CA LEU A 27 2.61 4.21 4.78
C LEU A 27 1.46 5.12 5.18
N HIS A 28 1.72 6.41 5.43
CA HIS A 28 0.68 7.43 5.61
C HIS A 28 0.20 7.96 4.24
N LEU A 29 -0.45 7.11 3.46
CA LEU A 29 -1.05 7.53 2.19
C LEU A 29 -2.36 8.26 2.44
N VAL A 30 -2.64 9.27 1.62
CA VAL A 30 -3.81 10.13 1.77
C VAL A 30 -4.89 9.72 0.78
N ARG A 31 -6.14 9.68 1.25
CA ARG A 31 -7.29 9.46 0.37
C ARG A 31 -7.34 10.54 -0.71
N TYR A 32 -7.77 10.14 -1.90
CA TYR A 32 -7.89 10.97 -3.09
C TYR A 32 -6.57 11.52 -3.64
N TYR A 33 -5.44 11.02 -3.14
CA TYR A 33 -4.13 11.30 -3.70
C TYR A 33 -3.65 10.15 -4.59
N CYS A 34 -2.73 10.47 -5.49
CA CYS A 34 -2.20 9.53 -6.46
C CYS A 34 -0.73 9.25 -6.21
N TYR A 35 -0.36 8.00 -6.38
CA TYR A 35 0.97 7.49 -6.09
C TYR A 35 1.45 6.58 -7.21
N LYS A 36 2.75 6.38 -7.30
CA LYS A 36 3.35 5.30 -8.08
C LYS A 36 3.85 4.26 -7.10
N PHE A 37 3.29 3.06 -7.24
CA PHE A 37 3.78 1.90 -6.50
C PHE A 37 4.85 1.24 -7.37
N PRO A 38 6.04 0.96 -6.82
CA PRO A 38 7.09 0.28 -7.56
C PRO A 38 6.60 -1.11 -8.01
N LYS A 39 7.03 -1.55 -9.18
CA LYS A 39 6.85 -2.95 -9.59
C LYS A 39 8.03 -3.74 -9.03
N GLY A 40 7.87 -4.32 -7.85
CA GLY A 40 8.92 -5.01 -7.12
C GLY A 40 9.40 -4.20 -5.91
N SER A 41 10.70 -3.95 -5.81
CA SER A 41 11.29 -3.21 -4.69
C SER A 41 11.31 -1.70 -4.94
N GLY A 42 11.01 -0.91 -3.91
CA GLY A 42 11.13 0.54 -3.94
C GLY A 42 10.15 1.27 -3.02
N TRP A 43 10.17 2.60 -3.14
CA TRP A 43 9.32 3.49 -2.34
C TRP A 43 8.06 3.88 -3.11
N VAL A 44 6.93 3.98 -2.40
CA VAL A 44 5.74 4.61 -2.93
C VAL A 44 6.00 6.11 -3.03
N VAL A 45 5.96 6.66 -4.23
CA VAL A 45 6.17 8.09 -4.48
C VAL A 45 4.87 8.76 -4.92
N GLY A 46 4.69 10.02 -4.55
CA GLY A 46 3.58 10.82 -5.07
C GLY A 46 3.64 10.90 -6.60
N ALA A 47 2.50 10.70 -7.26
CA ALA A 47 2.39 10.88 -8.69
C ALA A 47 2.13 12.36 -9.02
N THR A 48 2.88 12.94 -9.95
CA THR A 48 2.66 14.32 -10.42
C THR A 48 1.31 14.51 -11.10
N LYS A 49 0.73 13.43 -11.65
CA LYS A 49 -0.60 13.42 -12.28
C LYS A 49 -1.35 12.15 -11.90
N CYS A 50 -2.60 12.32 -11.49
CA CYS A 50 -3.53 11.21 -11.31
C CYS A 50 -3.92 10.58 -12.66
N LYS A 51 -4.25 9.29 -12.65
CA LYS A 51 -4.71 8.51 -13.82
C LYS A 51 -3.70 8.34 -14.96
N ALA A 52 -2.44 8.68 -14.73
CA ALA A 52 -1.37 8.32 -15.65
C ALA A 52 -1.07 6.82 -15.55
N LYS A 53 -0.65 6.20 -16.65
CA LYS A 53 -0.29 4.78 -16.69
C LYS A 53 0.75 4.46 -15.61
N GLY A 54 0.50 3.42 -14.81
CA GLY A 54 1.35 3.00 -13.71
C GLY A 54 1.15 3.78 -12.40
N THR A 55 0.14 4.66 -12.34
CA THR A 55 -0.26 5.33 -11.08
C THR A 55 -1.42 4.60 -10.44
N VAL A 56 -1.52 4.74 -9.12
CA VAL A 56 -2.68 4.32 -8.33
C VAL A 56 -3.26 5.52 -7.62
N HIS A 57 -4.58 5.56 -7.52
CA HIS A 57 -5.31 6.59 -6.81
C HIS A 57 -5.94 5.96 -5.57
N ILE A 58 -5.64 6.47 -4.38
CA ILE A 58 -6.17 5.94 -3.13
C ILE A 58 -7.63 6.36 -2.99
N ILE A 59 -8.51 5.37 -2.95
CA ILE A 59 -9.95 5.58 -2.88
C ILE A 59 -10.45 5.47 -1.45
N ASP A 60 -9.93 4.48 -0.73
CA ASP A 60 -10.33 4.17 0.63
C ASP A 60 -9.16 3.56 1.40
N ILE A 61 -9.21 3.73 2.71
CA ILE A 61 -8.21 3.24 3.66
C ILE A 61 -8.99 2.62 4.79
N VAL A 62 -8.80 1.31 4.99
CA VAL A 62 -9.56 0.51 5.94
C VAL A 62 -8.61 -0.02 7.02
N PRO A 63 -8.59 0.60 8.21
CA PRO A 63 -7.81 0.13 9.35
C PRO A 63 -8.29 -1.24 9.83
N GLY A 64 -7.36 -2.10 10.25
CA GLY A 64 -7.65 -3.44 10.80
C GLY A 64 -8.20 -4.44 9.79
N ALA A 65 -8.27 -4.08 8.50
CA ALA A 65 -8.73 -5.00 7.46
C ALA A 65 -7.61 -5.92 6.97
N SER A 66 -7.99 -7.13 6.59
CA SER A 66 -7.10 -8.15 6.03
C SER A 66 -7.25 -8.34 4.53
N ASN A 67 -8.26 -7.71 3.91
CA ASN A 67 -8.60 -7.81 2.49
C ASN A 67 -9.40 -6.59 2.02
N GLY A 68 -9.64 -6.51 0.71
CA GLY A 68 -10.39 -5.44 0.08
C GLY A 68 -11.92 -5.52 0.20
N ASN A 69 -12.51 -6.50 0.90
CA ASN A 69 -13.98 -6.64 0.94
C ASN A 69 -14.67 -5.49 1.70
N ARG A 70 -13.93 -4.84 2.60
CA ARG A 70 -14.39 -3.68 3.36
C ARG A 70 -14.18 -2.35 2.62
N CYS A 71 -13.56 -2.38 1.45
CA CYS A 71 -13.40 -1.20 0.62
C CYS A 71 -14.76 -0.70 0.14
N THR A 72 -14.98 0.62 0.20
CA THR A 72 -16.17 1.26 -0.35
C THR A 72 -16.40 0.87 -1.83
N ARG A 73 -17.43 0.07 -2.10
CA ARG A 73 -17.78 -0.36 -3.47
C ARG A 73 -18.25 0.80 -4.33
N ASP A 74 -18.82 1.83 -3.72
CA ASP A 74 -19.38 3.01 -4.38
C ASP A 74 -18.36 3.80 -5.21
N ARG A 75 -17.07 3.70 -4.87
CA ARG A 75 -16.00 4.44 -5.56
C ARG A 75 -15.22 3.59 -6.57
N ARG A 76 -15.76 2.44 -6.96
CA ARG A 76 -15.30 1.60 -8.10
C ARG A 76 -13.81 1.20 -8.07
N TRP A 77 -13.21 0.91 -6.91
CA TRP A 77 -11.80 0.46 -6.85
C TRP A 77 -11.56 -0.84 -7.64
N ASN A 78 -10.35 -1.05 -8.16
CA ASN A 78 -9.98 -2.23 -8.96
C ASN A 78 -8.77 -3.00 -8.45
N ARG A 79 -8.07 -2.48 -7.44
CA ARG A 79 -6.95 -3.13 -6.76
C ARG A 79 -6.95 -2.74 -5.29
N TRP A 80 -6.36 -3.59 -4.45
CA TRP A 80 -6.07 -3.26 -3.05
C TRP A 80 -4.65 -3.67 -2.69
N TYR A 81 -4.11 -3.03 -1.65
CA TYR A 81 -2.83 -3.32 -1.02
C TYR A 81 -3.05 -3.51 0.47
N ARG A 82 -2.41 -4.51 1.09
CA ARG A 82 -2.47 -4.71 2.53
C ARG A 82 -1.11 -4.45 3.14
N PHE A 83 -1.13 -3.77 4.27
CA PHE A 83 0.00 -3.62 5.16
C PHE A 83 -0.37 -4.29 6.48
N THR A 84 0.58 -4.97 7.11
CA THR A 84 0.36 -5.70 8.36
C THR A 84 0.80 -4.90 9.59
N ASN A 85 1.71 -3.94 9.41
CA ASN A 85 2.29 -3.11 10.46
C ASN A 85 2.27 -1.63 10.04
N PRO A 86 1.23 -0.85 10.41
CA PRO A 86 -0.01 -1.28 11.05
C PRO A 86 -0.90 -2.09 10.09
N THR A 87 -1.84 -2.87 10.65
CA THR A 87 -2.78 -3.62 9.81
C THR A 87 -3.76 -2.65 9.14
N VAL A 88 -3.62 -2.45 7.84
CA VAL A 88 -4.45 -1.54 7.05
C VAL A 88 -4.56 -2.01 5.60
N VAL A 89 -5.73 -1.83 4.98
CA VAL A 89 -5.93 -2.08 3.55
C VAL A 89 -6.17 -0.77 2.83
N TYR A 90 -5.39 -0.53 1.78
CA TYR A 90 -5.56 0.56 0.83
C TYR A 90 -6.32 0.06 -0.39
N CYS A 91 -7.47 0.64 -0.63
CA CYS A 91 -8.31 0.36 -1.79
C CYS A 91 -8.00 1.42 -2.85
N VAL A 92 -7.62 0.99 -4.05
CA VAL A 92 -7.10 1.90 -5.06
C VAL A 92 -7.71 1.69 -6.44
N MET A 93 -7.61 2.75 -7.23
CA MET A 93 -7.80 2.70 -8.67
C MET A 93 -6.44 2.70 -9.37
N LYS A 94 -6.11 1.61 -10.03
CA LYS A 94 -4.91 1.45 -10.85
C LYS A 94 -5.20 1.81 -12.31
N TYR A 95 -4.28 2.56 -12.92
CA TYR A 95 -4.33 3.03 -14.31
C TYR A 95 -3.11 2.58 -15.11
#